data_AF-A0A2U1R7Y0-F1
#
_entry.id   AF-A0A2U1R7Y0-F1
#
_cell.length_a   1.000
_cell.length_b   1.000
_cell.length_c   1.000
_cell.angle_alpha   90.00
_cell.angle_beta   90.00
_cell.angle_gamma   90.00
#
_symmetry.space_group_name_H-M   'P 1'
#
loop_
_entity.id
_entity.type
_entity.pdbx_description
1 polymer ?
#
loop_
_entity_poly.entity_id
_entity_poly.type
_entity_poly.pdbx_seq_one_letter_code
_entity_poly.pdbx_strand_id
1 'polypeptide(L)'
;MNWRDRLLPASFRGVGFWIDQAKTPVGRKGQLHEYPQRDLPFFEDLGQQAKTHDLTAFIIGPDCLEQRDKLLKALEQGRGELVHPWLGRLQVKVGECDMTHTRQDGGLVTFALKFYPDQPLPFPTATVSTQKVLLAKADGLLGSAVARFEQAMALIKAARIGITNLRNSLTGVYEVIKEQLKPLIEQYRQITELVKAVKELPREVAAEFKGLLGDIKELKAFAKEGYRGVIADVSQQLEAIRKADAPKITTGKDTNAAAQAMADLVQDTMLVKVAQWVASMPVATTPVKLASAPSVAQQSTSPVSRQEVPVSDDMQALRTAVTAAIDPMLAKAGPAHFQAINDVKEALVAHLKAVASSGVRQVSKSFQESFPAVVVAYKQFGDATRVDEVTQRNGITHPGFSPNDVKVSRE
;
A
#
# COMPACT_ATOMS: atom_id res chain seq x y z
N MET A 1 -51.71 3.20 -13.84
CA MET A 1 -50.65 3.91 -14.59
C MET A 1 -50.03 2.93 -15.55
N ASN A 2 -50.28 3.13 -16.84
CA ASN A 2 -49.92 2.20 -17.90
C ASN A 2 -48.43 2.40 -18.23
N TRP A 3 -47.74 1.37 -18.71
CA TRP A 3 -46.32 1.45 -19.07
C TRP A 3 -46.05 2.50 -20.17
N ARG A 4 -47.09 2.84 -20.95
CA ARG A 4 -47.09 3.91 -21.96
C ARG A 4 -46.94 5.32 -21.37
N ASP A 5 -47.43 5.54 -20.14
CA ASP A 5 -47.36 6.85 -19.46
C ASP A 5 -45.95 7.12 -18.87
N ARG A 6 -45.02 6.15 -18.97
CA ARG A 6 -43.65 6.22 -18.45
C ARG A 6 -42.58 6.35 -19.54
N LEU A 7 -42.99 6.41 -20.82
CA LEU A 7 -42.05 6.54 -21.94
C LEU A 7 -41.47 7.94 -21.96
N LEU A 8 -40.15 8.05 -21.83
CA LEU A 8 -39.44 9.31 -22.06
C LEU A 8 -39.39 9.60 -23.56
N PRO A 9 -39.48 10.87 -24.00
CA PRO A 9 -39.24 11.22 -25.39
C PRO A 9 -37.80 10.83 -25.74
N ALA A 10 -37.62 9.98 -26.75
CA ALA A 10 -36.29 9.58 -27.15
C ALA A 10 -35.54 10.79 -27.72
N SER A 11 -34.30 10.97 -27.30
CA SER A 11 -33.47 12.04 -27.84
C SER A 11 -32.01 11.66 -27.84
N PHE A 12 -31.27 12.18 -28.82
CA PHE A 12 -29.82 12.05 -28.87
C PHE A 12 -29.23 13.46 -28.93
N ARG A 13 -28.41 13.80 -27.93
CA ARG A 13 -27.83 15.14 -27.76
C ARG A 13 -28.88 16.27 -27.81
N GLY A 14 -30.07 16.00 -27.28
CA GLY A 14 -31.19 16.95 -27.27
C GLY A 14 -32.04 17.00 -28.54
N VAL A 15 -31.69 16.25 -29.60
CA VAL A 15 -32.53 16.12 -30.80
C VAL A 15 -33.53 14.97 -30.57
N GLY A 16 -34.82 15.29 -30.56
CA GLY A 16 -35.89 14.30 -30.36
C GLY A 16 -36.15 13.45 -31.59
N PHE A 17 -36.43 12.16 -31.38
CA PHE A 17 -36.89 11.22 -32.41
C PHE A 17 -37.81 10.18 -31.78
N TRP A 18 -38.50 9.40 -32.61
CA TRP A 18 -39.34 8.29 -32.15
C TRP A 18 -38.62 6.97 -32.36
N ILE A 19 -38.80 6.01 -31.45
CA ILE A 19 -38.23 4.66 -31.56
C ILE A 19 -39.36 3.68 -31.76
N ASP A 20 -39.28 2.92 -32.86
CA ASP A 20 -40.21 1.84 -33.17
C ASP A 20 -39.74 0.52 -32.54
N GLN A 21 -38.46 0.21 -32.72
CA GLN A 21 -37.84 -1.01 -32.22
C GLN A 21 -36.49 -0.72 -31.55
N ALA A 22 -36.26 -1.33 -30.39
CA ALA A 22 -34.97 -1.32 -29.71
C ALA A 22 -34.52 -2.76 -29.45
N LYS A 23 -33.36 -3.13 -29.99
CA LYS A 23 -32.73 -4.43 -29.77
C LYS A 23 -31.42 -4.23 -29.02
N THR A 24 -31.25 -4.94 -27.92
CA THR A 24 -30.00 -4.96 -27.16
C THR A 24 -29.67 -6.42 -26.86
N PRO A 25 -28.54 -6.94 -27.36
CA PRO A 25 -28.14 -8.30 -27.05
C PRO A 25 -27.83 -8.39 -25.55
N VAL A 26 -28.44 -9.36 -24.89
CA VAL A 26 -28.24 -9.69 -23.48
C VAL A 26 -27.61 -11.06 -23.39
N GLY A 27 -26.57 -11.21 -22.57
CA GLY A 27 -25.89 -12.49 -22.41
C GLY A 27 -24.40 -12.36 -22.08
N ARG A 28 -23.72 -13.51 -22.12
CA ARG A 28 -22.27 -13.63 -21.95
C ARG A 28 -21.69 -14.14 -23.27
N LYS A 29 -20.57 -13.57 -23.67
CA LYS A 29 -19.79 -14.06 -24.81
C LYS A 29 -19.13 -15.35 -24.37
N GLY A 30 -19.12 -16.36 -25.23
CA GLY A 30 -18.31 -17.54 -25.00
C GLY A 30 -18.08 -18.32 -26.27
N GLN A 31 -17.11 -19.22 -26.21
CA GLN A 31 -16.77 -20.13 -27.29
C GLN A 31 -17.30 -21.52 -26.97
N LEU A 32 -18.14 -22.06 -27.85
CA LEU A 32 -18.61 -23.43 -27.74
C LEU A 32 -17.58 -24.36 -28.40
N HIS A 33 -17.00 -25.25 -27.61
CA HIS A 33 -16.09 -26.28 -28.07
C HIS A 33 -16.86 -27.61 -28.14
N GLU A 34 -16.99 -28.14 -29.36
CA GLU A 34 -17.59 -29.45 -29.63
C GLU A 34 -16.48 -30.45 -29.96
N TYR A 35 -16.43 -31.56 -29.22
CA TYR A 35 -15.41 -32.59 -29.39
C TYR A 35 -16.02 -33.85 -30.03
N PRO A 36 -15.40 -34.43 -31.07
CA PRO A 36 -15.86 -35.70 -31.64
C PRO A 36 -15.97 -36.81 -30.58
N GLN A 37 -17.02 -37.63 -30.66
CA GLN A 37 -17.34 -38.73 -29.71
C GLN A 37 -17.68 -38.30 -28.27
N ARG A 38 -18.01 -37.03 -28.04
CA ARG A 38 -18.47 -36.55 -26.73
C ARG A 38 -19.80 -35.83 -26.85
N ASP A 39 -20.83 -36.37 -26.19
CA ASP A 39 -22.20 -35.86 -26.30
C ASP A 39 -22.43 -34.52 -25.59
N LEU A 40 -21.54 -34.12 -24.66
CA LEU A 40 -21.65 -32.87 -23.90
C LEU A 40 -20.61 -31.83 -24.36
N PRO A 41 -21.05 -30.72 -24.99
CA PRO A 41 -20.17 -29.64 -25.43
C PRO A 41 -19.65 -28.82 -24.24
N PHE A 42 -18.51 -28.15 -24.41
CA PHE A 42 -17.91 -27.28 -23.40
C PHE A 42 -18.03 -25.81 -23.84
N PHE A 43 -18.71 -24.99 -23.05
CA PHE A 43 -18.83 -23.56 -23.30
C PHE A 43 -17.84 -22.78 -22.43
N GLU A 44 -16.86 -22.15 -23.05
CA GLU A 44 -15.88 -21.28 -22.40
C GLU A 44 -16.43 -19.86 -22.33
N ASP A 45 -16.70 -19.37 -21.12
CA ASP A 45 -17.22 -18.02 -20.87
C ASP A 45 -16.10 -16.97 -21.01
N LEU A 46 -16.22 -16.11 -22.02
CA LEU A 46 -15.28 -15.03 -22.35
C LEU A 46 -15.74 -13.66 -21.82
N GLY A 47 -16.68 -13.64 -20.87
CA GLY A 47 -17.16 -12.43 -20.21
C GLY A 47 -18.49 -11.91 -20.74
N GLN A 48 -18.89 -10.71 -20.31
CA GLN A 48 -20.18 -10.14 -20.67
C GLN A 48 -20.21 -9.73 -22.16
N GLN A 49 -21.30 -10.04 -22.87
CA GLN A 49 -21.48 -9.60 -24.25
C GLN A 49 -21.58 -8.07 -24.31
N ALA A 50 -20.94 -7.46 -25.31
CA ALA A 50 -21.03 -6.03 -25.54
C ALA A 50 -22.49 -5.62 -25.77
N LYS A 51 -22.98 -4.69 -24.94
CA LYS A 51 -24.36 -4.18 -25.01
C LYS A 51 -24.49 -3.15 -26.13
N THR A 52 -24.42 -3.60 -27.37
CA THR A 52 -24.71 -2.75 -28.54
C THR A 52 -26.20 -2.47 -28.59
N HIS A 53 -26.60 -1.21 -28.64
CA HIS A 53 -28.00 -0.83 -28.75
C HIS A 53 -28.33 -0.56 -30.22
N ASP A 54 -29.04 -1.49 -30.86
CA ASP A 54 -29.55 -1.33 -32.22
C ASP A 54 -30.97 -0.74 -32.14
N LEU A 55 -31.15 0.47 -32.67
CA LEU A 55 -32.40 1.23 -32.60
C LEU A 55 -32.93 1.52 -34.00
N THR A 56 -34.21 1.21 -34.23
CA THR A 56 -34.95 1.68 -35.40
C THR A 56 -35.75 2.91 -34.98
N ALA A 57 -35.32 4.07 -35.46
CA ALA A 57 -35.88 5.36 -35.13
C ALA A 57 -36.56 6.00 -36.35
N PHE A 58 -37.56 6.84 -36.12
CA PHE A 58 -38.19 7.62 -37.18
C PHE A 58 -38.47 9.05 -36.73
N ILE A 59 -38.47 9.96 -37.71
CA ILE A 59 -38.88 11.36 -37.53
C ILE A 59 -40.13 11.58 -38.38
N ILE A 60 -41.17 12.17 -37.78
CA ILE A 60 -42.45 12.47 -38.43
C ILE A 60 -42.84 13.91 -38.14
N GLY A 61 -43.26 14.65 -39.17
CA GLY A 61 -43.79 16.01 -39.02
C GLY A 61 -43.47 16.96 -40.19
N PRO A 62 -44.03 18.18 -40.17
CA PRO A 62 -43.75 19.20 -41.20
C PRO A 62 -42.28 19.64 -41.22
N ASP A 63 -41.60 19.60 -40.07
CA ASP A 63 -40.18 19.98 -39.92
C ASP A 63 -39.22 18.78 -40.03
N CYS A 64 -39.67 17.67 -40.62
CA CYS A 64 -38.93 16.42 -40.66
C CYS A 64 -37.54 16.56 -41.29
N LEU A 65 -37.39 17.38 -42.34
CA LEU A 65 -36.11 17.60 -43.01
C LEU A 65 -35.11 18.37 -42.15
N GLU A 66 -35.57 19.37 -41.38
CA GLU A 66 -34.70 20.13 -40.49
C GLU A 66 -34.27 19.32 -39.26
N GLN A 67 -35.18 18.54 -38.69
CA GLN A 67 -34.87 17.65 -37.56
C GLN A 67 -33.93 16.52 -37.98
N ARG A 68 -34.09 15.99 -39.20
CA ARG A 68 -33.18 15.03 -39.82
C ARG A 68 -31.76 15.60 -39.89
N ASP A 69 -31.59 16.81 -40.42
CA ASP A 69 -30.25 17.40 -40.58
C ASP A 69 -29.58 17.70 -39.24
N LYS A 70 -30.38 18.11 -38.22
CA LYS A 70 -29.91 18.27 -36.84
C LYS A 70 -29.49 16.93 -36.22
N LEU A 71 -30.24 15.86 -36.45
CA LEU A 71 -29.91 14.52 -35.94
C LEU A 71 -28.67 13.97 -36.64
N LEU A 72 -28.55 14.11 -37.96
CA LEU A 72 -27.37 13.68 -38.71
C LEU A 72 -26.11 14.38 -38.21
N LYS A 73 -26.17 15.70 -38.04
CA LYS A 73 -25.06 16.49 -37.48
C LYS A 73 -24.72 16.10 -36.04
N ALA A 74 -25.69 15.64 -35.25
CA ALA A 74 -25.45 15.14 -33.90
C ALA A 74 -24.77 13.76 -33.93
N LEU A 75 -25.18 12.87 -34.85
CA LEU A 75 -24.64 11.52 -35.04
C LEU A 75 -23.18 11.57 -35.53
N GLU A 76 -22.85 12.46 -36.47
CA GLU A 76 -21.48 12.64 -36.98
C GLU A 76 -20.47 13.11 -35.90
N GLN A 77 -20.95 13.77 -34.84
CA GLN A 77 -20.08 14.19 -33.73
C GLN A 77 -19.69 13.03 -32.78
N GLY A 78 -20.19 11.82 -33.03
CA GLY A 78 -19.65 10.57 -32.52
C GLY A 78 -20.01 10.20 -31.08
N ARG A 79 -19.84 11.08 -30.09
CA ARG A 79 -20.22 10.79 -28.68
C ARG A 79 -21.39 11.66 -28.21
N GLY A 80 -22.28 11.10 -27.42
CA GLY A 80 -23.41 11.86 -26.89
C GLY A 80 -24.28 11.11 -25.89
N GLU A 81 -25.11 11.88 -25.20
CA GLU A 81 -26.15 11.35 -24.33
C GLU A 81 -27.33 10.90 -25.20
N LEU A 82 -27.69 9.63 -25.06
CA LEU A 82 -28.89 9.02 -25.61
C LEU A 82 -29.91 8.85 -24.48
N VAL A 83 -31.07 9.49 -24.63
CA VAL A 83 -32.24 9.24 -23.80
C VAL A 83 -33.06 8.15 -24.47
N HIS A 84 -33.02 6.96 -23.90
CA HIS A 84 -33.78 5.82 -24.36
C HIS A 84 -35.11 5.71 -23.58
N PRO A 85 -36.27 5.52 -24.25
CA PRO A 85 -37.58 5.48 -23.60
C PRO A 85 -37.71 4.44 -22.48
N TRP A 86 -37.01 3.30 -22.62
CA TRP A 86 -37.06 2.20 -21.65
C TRP A 86 -35.81 2.05 -20.78
N LEU A 87 -34.65 2.57 -21.21
CA LEU A 87 -33.36 2.37 -20.52
C LEU A 87 -32.87 3.64 -19.81
N GLY A 88 -33.57 4.78 -20.00
CA GLY A 88 -33.21 6.06 -19.43
C GLY A 88 -32.03 6.70 -20.17
N ARG A 89 -31.23 7.49 -19.44
CA ARG A 89 -30.10 8.26 -19.99
C ARG A 89 -28.85 7.39 -20.06
N LEU A 90 -28.26 7.27 -21.24
CA LEU A 90 -27.07 6.48 -21.51
C LEU A 90 -26.01 7.33 -22.22
N GLN A 91 -24.74 7.17 -21.84
CA GLN A 91 -23.62 7.72 -22.60
C GLN A 91 -23.19 6.70 -23.66
N VAL A 92 -23.27 7.09 -24.93
CA VAL A 92 -23.04 6.20 -26.05
C VAL A 92 -22.14 6.83 -27.10
N LYS A 93 -21.42 5.96 -27.80
CA LYS A 93 -20.71 6.26 -29.05
C LYS A 93 -21.55 5.76 -30.21
N VAL A 94 -21.72 6.63 -31.20
CA VAL A 94 -22.46 6.37 -32.43
C VAL A 94 -21.62 5.42 -33.30
N GLY A 95 -22.26 4.35 -33.74
CA GLY A 95 -21.73 3.39 -34.70
C GLY A 95 -22.27 3.65 -36.10
N GLU A 96 -22.40 2.56 -36.88
CA GLU A 96 -23.03 2.61 -38.19
C GLU A 96 -24.47 3.12 -38.08
N CYS A 97 -24.82 4.09 -38.93
CA CYS A 97 -26.12 4.70 -38.99
C CYS A 97 -26.59 4.71 -40.44
N ASP A 98 -27.69 4.03 -40.73
CA ASP A 98 -28.30 4.01 -42.05
C ASP A 98 -29.55 4.89 -42.05
N MET A 99 -29.68 5.74 -43.07
CA MET A 99 -30.84 6.59 -43.29
C MET A 99 -31.59 6.09 -44.52
N THR A 100 -32.87 5.75 -44.36
CA THR A 100 -33.74 5.35 -45.46
C THR A 100 -34.81 6.42 -45.70
N HIS A 101 -34.91 6.87 -46.95
CA HIS A 101 -35.93 7.81 -47.39
C HIS A 101 -36.64 7.24 -48.62
N THR A 102 -37.91 6.88 -48.47
CA THR A 102 -38.72 6.34 -49.56
C THR A 102 -39.58 7.44 -50.15
N ARG A 103 -39.68 7.50 -51.48
CA ARG A 103 -40.52 8.49 -52.20
C ARG A 103 -42.02 8.37 -51.87
N GLN A 104 -42.47 7.22 -51.40
CA GLN A 104 -43.87 6.94 -51.03
C GLN A 104 -44.22 7.47 -49.63
N ASP A 105 -43.21 7.67 -48.78
CA ASP A 105 -43.38 8.02 -47.38
C ASP A 105 -43.34 9.56 -47.24
N GLY A 106 -44.45 10.21 -47.57
CA GLY A 106 -44.57 11.68 -47.52
C GLY A 106 -44.42 12.23 -46.10
N GLY A 107 -43.18 12.56 -45.70
CA GLY A 107 -42.87 13.20 -44.41
C GLY A 107 -42.38 12.27 -43.30
N LEU A 108 -41.88 11.08 -43.65
CA LEU A 108 -41.28 10.12 -42.72
C LEU A 108 -39.83 9.81 -43.14
N VAL A 109 -38.90 9.90 -42.18
CA VAL A 109 -37.52 9.45 -42.37
C VAL A 109 -37.19 8.40 -41.32
N THR A 110 -36.75 7.23 -41.77
CA THR A 110 -36.39 6.10 -40.91
C THR A 110 -34.87 5.99 -40.80
N PHE A 111 -34.39 5.73 -39.58
CA PHE A 111 -33.00 5.57 -39.22
C PHE A 111 -32.78 4.22 -38.55
N ALA A 112 -31.76 3.49 -38.99
CA ALA A 112 -31.21 2.36 -38.24
C ALA A 112 -29.92 2.82 -37.57
N LEU A 113 -29.95 2.98 -36.25
CA LEU A 113 -28.85 3.54 -35.45
C LEU A 113 -28.25 2.45 -34.57
N LYS A 114 -26.93 2.24 -34.68
CA LYS A 114 -26.19 1.38 -33.74
C LYS A 114 -25.44 2.24 -32.74
N PHE A 115 -25.65 2.00 -31.45
CA PHE A 115 -24.95 2.70 -30.37
C PHE A 115 -24.12 1.74 -29.54
N TYR A 116 -22.87 2.12 -29.26
CA TYR A 116 -21.96 1.39 -28.38
C TYR A 116 -21.86 2.10 -27.02
N PRO A 117 -21.76 1.37 -25.90
CA PRO A 117 -21.62 1.99 -24.59
C PRO A 117 -20.27 2.71 -24.48
N ASP A 118 -20.28 3.99 -24.08
CA ASP A 118 -19.04 4.74 -23.83
C ASP A 118 -18.51 4.44 -22.42
N GLN A 119 -18.06 3.20 -22.21
CA GLN A 119 -17.35 2.86 -20.99
C GLN A 119 -15.89 3.33 -21.14
N PRO A 120 -15.40 4.22 -20.27
CA PRO A 120 -13.98 4.57 -20.27
C PRO A 120 -13.18 3.30 -20.01
N LEU A 121 -12.17 3.04 -20.84
CA LEU A 121 -11.20 1.98 -20.59
C LEU A 121 -10.61 2.20 -19.18
N PRO A 122 -10.68 1.22 -18.28
CA PRO A 122 -9.99 1.31 -17.00
C PRO A 122 -8.49 1.17 -17.27
N PHE A 123 -7.83 2.29 -17.56
CA PHE A 123 -6.37 2.32 -17.60
C PHE A 123 -5.84 2.23 -16.16
N PRO A 124 -4.75 1.48 -15.93
CA PRO A 124 -4.09 1.47 -14.62
C PRO A 124 -3.64 2.90 -14.29
N THR A 125 -4.21 3.48 -13.24
CA THR A 125 -3.78 4.77 -12.73
C THR A 125 -2.49 4.56 -11.94
N ALA A 126 -1.43 5.31 -12.28
CA ALA A 126 -0.16 5.21 -11.57
C ALA A 126 -0.35 5.70 -10.11
N THR A 127 -0.43 4.77 -9.17
CA THR A 127 -0.43 5.08 -7.74
C THR A 127 1.00 5.30 -7.26
N VAL A 128 1.23 6.40 -6.54
CA VAL A 128 2.53 6.70 -5.92
C VAL A 128 2.85 5.64 -4.86
N SER A 129 4.01 4.99 -4.99
CA SER A 129 4.48 4.00 -4.02
C SER A 129 4.91 4.69 -2.71
N THR A 130 4.16 4.47 -1.63
CA THR A 130 4.49 5.00 -0.30
C THR A 130 5.84 4.48 0.21
N GLN A 131 6.23 3.25 -0.17
CA GLN A 131 7.54 2.68 0.09
C GLN A 131 8.67 3.53 -0.50
N LYS A 132 8.59 3.85 -1.80
CA LYS A 132 9.63 4.66 -2.47
C LYS A 132 9.72 6.06 -1.89
N VAL A 133 8.59 6.66 -1.53
CA VAL A 133 8.55 7.97 -0.88
C VAL A 133 9.27 7.91 0.48
N LEU A 134 8.99 6.89 1.30
CA LEU A 134 9.65 6.71 2.59
C LEU A 134 11.16 6.54 2.45
N LEU A 135 11.63 5.70 1.53
CA LEU A 135 13.06 5.51 1.28
C LEU A 135 13.74 6.82 0.83
N ALA A 136 13.12 7.57 -0.08
CA ALA A 136 13.66 8.86 -0.53
C ALA A 136 13.74 9.89 0.60
N LYS A 137 12.76 9.92 1.52
CA LYS A 137 12.81 10.80 2.69
C LYS A 137 13.88 10.34 3.69
N ALA A 138 14.05 9.03 3.88
CA ALA A 138 15.10 8.48 4.72
C ALA A 138 16.51 8.83 4.22
N ASP A 139 16.74 8.75 2.90
CA ASP A 139 17.99 9.20 2.27
C ASP A 139 18.24 10.70 2.49
N GLY A 140 17.18 11.52 2.40
CA GLY A 140 17.24 12.94 2.69
C GLY A 140 17.61 13.25 4.15
N LEU A 141 17.03 12.52 5.11
CA LEU A 141 17.38 12.61 6.54
C LEU A 141 18.85 12.27 6.76
N LEU A 142 19.34 11.20 6.14
CA LEU A 142 20.73 10.81 6.25
C LEU A 142 21.67 11.91 5.73
N GLY A 143 21.36 12.50 4.57
CA GLY A 143 22.11 13.64 4.05
C GLY A 143 22.13 14.83 5.01
N SER A 144 21.00 15.12 5.66
CA SER A 144 20.88 16.16 6.68
C SER A 144 21.71 15.85 7.93
N ALA A 145 21.70 14.60 8.40
CA ALA A 145 22.46 14.14 9.56
C ALA A 145 23.97 14.25 9.34
N VAL A 146 24.46 13.79 8.19
CA VAL A 146 25.87 13.92 7.78
C VAL A 146 26.29 15.40 7.74
N ALA A 147 25.50 16.26 7.09
CA ALA A 147 25.79 17.68 7.01
C ALA A 147 25.82 18.34 8.40
N ARG A 148 24.88 17.97 9.29
CA ARG A 148 24.82 18.46 10.67
C ARG A 148 26.04 18.05 11.48
N PHE A 149 26.46 16.78 11.35
CA PHE A 149 27.67 16.28 11.99
C PHE A 149 28.91 17.03 11.52
N GLU A 150 29.09 17.21 10.22
CA GLU A 150 30.22 17.96 9.65
C GLU A 150 30.26 19.40 10.16
N GLN A 151 29.11 20.08 10.18
CA GLN A 151 29.00 21.45 10.69
C GLN A 151 29.34 21.53 12.18
N ALA A 152 28.84 20.59 12.99
CA ALA A 152 29.16 20.53 14.41
C ALA A 152 30.67 20.33 14.63
N MET A 153 31.28 19.40 13.91
CA MET A 153 32.71 19.11 14.01
C MET A 153 33.59 20.26 13.49
N ALA A 154 33.15 21.02 12.49
CA ALA A 154 33.86 22.20 12.00
C ALA A 154 33.92 23.35 13.02
N LEU A 155 32.91 23.48 13.89
CA LEU A 155 32.88 24.48 14.95
C LEU A 155 33.73 24.09 16.17
N ILE A 156 34.08 22.81 16.29
CA ILE A 156 34.84 22.26 17.40
C ILE A 156 36.33 22.40 17.15
N LYS A 157 37.07 22.89 18.15
CA LYS A 157 38.53 22.89 18.07
C LYS A 157 39.07 21.49 18.33
N ALA A 158 39.47 20.78 17.28
CA ALA A 158 39.99 19.41 17.37
C ALA A 158 41.12 19.25 18.43
N ALA A 159 41.98 20.27 18.59
CA ALA A 159 43.03 20.29 19.61
C ALA A 159 42.51 20.22 21.06
N ARG A 160 41.27 20.63 21.30
CA ARG A 160 40.61 20.62 22.62
C ARG A 160 39.76 19.36 22.88
N ILE A 161 39.68 18.46 21.90
CA ILE A 161 39.01 17.17 22.07
C ILE A 161 39.91 16.24 22.86
N GLY A 162 39.48 15.89 24.07
CA GLY A 162 40.12 14.89 24.91
C GLY A 162 39.72 13.49 24.45
N ILE A 163 40.66 12.76 23.84
CA ILE A 163 40.41 11.42 23.26
C ILE A 163 39.85 10.44 24.31
N THR A 164 40.37 10.44 25.53
CA THR A 164 39.89 9.55 26.61
C THR A 164 38.45 9.86 27.01
N ASN A 165 38.11 11.14 27.14
CA ASN A 165 36.75 11.56 27.52
C ASN A 165 35.76 11.27 26.40
N LEU A 166 36.14 11.55 25.14
CA LEU A 166 35.33 11.21 23.98
C LEU A 166 35.10 9.70 23.89
N ARG A 167 36.15 8.89 24.07
CA ARG A 167 36.06 7.43 24.12
C ARG A 167 35.07 6.97 25.19
N ASN A 168 35.18 7.48 26.42
CA ASN A 168 34.29 7.08 27.51
C ASN A 168 32.82 7.45 27.21
N SER A 169 32.58 8.63 26.62
CA SER A 169 31.24 9.03 26.19
C SER A 169 30.66 8.11 25.13
N LEU A 170 31.47 7.80 24.11
CA LEU A 170 31.06 6.94 23.00
C LEU A 170 30.91 5.49 23.45
N THR A 171 31.61 5.04 24.47
CA THR A 171 31.46 3.68 25.03
C THR A 171 30.05 3.48 25.61
N GLY A 172 29.49 4.49 26.28
CA GLY A 172 28.11 4.42 26.80
C GLY A 172 27.06 4.33 25.70
N VAL A 173 27.21 5.16 24.65
CA VAL A 173 26.35 5.11 23.45
C VAL A 173 26.55 3.79 22.72
N TYR A 174 27.79 3.30 22.63
CA TYR A 174 28.17 2.04 22.00
C TYR A 174 27.53 0.81 22.66
N GLU A 175 27.56 0.69 23.99
CA GLU A 175 26.94 -0.46 24.67
C GLU A 175 25.44 -0.60 24.35
N VAL A 176 24.75 0.51 24.07
CA VAL A 176 23.34 0.53 23.68
C VAL A 176 23.11 0.04 22.25
N ILE A 177 24.06 0.28 21.34
CA ILE A 177 23.90 0.12 19.88
C ILE A 177 24.94 -0.83 19.26
N LYS A 178 25.62 -1.62 20.10
CA LYS A 178 26.78 -2.44 19.76
C LYS A 178 26.55 -3.31 18.52
N GLU A 179 25.38 -3.94 18.43
CA GLU A 179 25.01 -4.78 17.30
C GLU A 179 24.90 -3.98 15.99
N GLN A 180 24.48 -2.71 16.06
CA GLN A 180 24.27 -1.86 14.90
C GLN A 180 25.57 -1.24 14.38
N LEU A 181 26.52 -0.94 15.26
CA LEU A 181 27.84 -0.39 14.90
C LEU A 181 28.91 -1.46 14.70
N LYS A 182 28.57 -2.74 14.84
CA LYS A 182 29.51 -3.86 14.67
C LYS A 182 30.34 -3.77 13.37
N PRO A 183 29.77 -3.45 12.18
CA PRO A 183 30.56 -3.37 10.95
C PRO A 183 31.57 -2.22 10.95
N LEU A 184 31.22 -1.06 11.54
CA LEU A 184 32.16 0.05 11.74
C LEU A 184 33.34 -0.36 12.62
N ILE A 185 33.07 -1.18 13.64
CA ILE A 185 34.09 -1.61 14.58
C ILE A 185 35.00 -2.66 13.97
N GLU A 186 34.46 -3.56 13.15
CA GLU A 186 35.27 -4.48 12.36
C GLU A 186 36.22 -3.70 11.41
N GLN A 187 35.77 -2.56 10.89
CA GLN A 187 36.58 -1.65 10.06
C GLN A 187 37.67 -0.90 10.85
N TYR A 188 37.35 -0.30 12.00
CA TYR A 188 38.33 0.45 12.81
C TYR A 188 39.13 -0.40 13.83
N ARG A 189 38.79 -1.69 14.00
CA ARG A 189 39.35 -2.66 14.96
C ARG A 189 39.20 -2.31 16.46
N GLN A 190 39.24 -1.03 16.84
CA GLN A 190 39.10 -0.54 18.22
C GLN A 190 38.37 0.81 18.28
N ILE A 191 37.61 1.04 19.36
CA ILE A 191 36.90 2.31 19.59
C ILE A 191 37.83 3.52 19.67
N THR A 192 39.09 3.33 20.06
CA THR A 192 40.11 4.39 20.09
C THR A 192 40.44 4.90 18.69
N GLU A 193 40.51 4.03 17.69
CA GLU A 193 40.81 4.42 16.32
C GLU A 193 39.62 5.14 15.68
N LEU A 194 38.39 4.72 15.99
CA LEU A 194 37.19 5.46 15.63
C LEU A 194 37.19 6.88 16.25
N VAL A 195 37.55 7.01 17.53
CA VAL A 195 37.65 8.32 18.20
C VAL A 195 38.70 9.23 17.54
N LYS A 196 39.84 8.66 17.12
CA LYS A 196 40.84 9.41 16.36
C LYS A 196 40.32 9.80 14.98
N ALA A 197 39.67 8.90 14.25
CA ALA A 197 39.06 9.17 12.96
C ALA A 197 37.98 10.26 13.05
N VAL A 198 37.13 10.25 14.09
CA VAL A 198 36.17 11.33 14.36
C VAL A 198 36.88 12.67 14.54
N LYS A 199 38.01 12.69 15.26
CA LYS A 199 38.79 13.91 15.51
C LYS A 199 39.54 14.42 14.27
N GLU A 200 40.11 13.53 13.47
CA GLU A 200 41.04 13.86 12.38
C GLU A 200 40.34 13.94 11.02
N LEU A 201 39.36 13.05 10.78
CA LEU A 201 38.71 12.82 9.49
C LEU A 201 37.18 12.68 9.67
N PRO A 202 36.48 13.69 10.21
CA PRO A 202 35.04 13.60 10.51
C PRO A 202 34.19 13.30 9.26
N ARG A 203 34.60 13.79 8.09
CA ARG A 203 33.90 13.52 6.82
C ARG A 203 33.94 12.05 6.41
N GLU A 204 35.07 11.38 6.63
CA GLU A 204 35.23 9.97 6.27
C GLU A 204 34.35 9.09 7.16
N VAL A 205 34.34 9.37 8.47
CA VAL A 205 33.44 8.69 9.42
C VAL A 205 31.99 8.84 8.99
N ALA A 206 31.54 10.06 8.68
CA ALA A 206 30.15 10.28 8.27
C ALA A 206 29.80 9.57 6.94
N ALA A 207 30.76 9.49 6.00
CA ALA A 207 30.59 8.78 4.74
C ALA A 207 30.49 7.25 4.94
N GLU A 208 31.23 6.68 5.90
CA GLU A 208 31.12 5.27 6.23
C GLU A 208 29.76 4.92 6.83
N PHE A 209 29.23 5.76 7.74
CA PHE A 209 27.86 5.60 8.25
C PHE A 209 26.81 5.57 7.14
N LYS A 210 27.00 6.40 6.10
CA LYS A 210 26.17 6.35 4.89
C LYS A 210 26.32 5.02 4.13
N GLY A 211 27.56 4.52 3.99
CA GLY A 211 27.85 3.26 3.33
C GLY A 211 27.22 2.03 4.00
N LEU A 212 27.14 2.02 5.33
CA LEU A 212 26.54 0.93 6.10
C LEU A 212 25.05 0.71 5.83
N LEU A 213 24.36 1.77 5.40
CA LEU A 213 22.92 1.76 5.13
C LEU A 213 22.59 1.46 3.66
N GLY A 214 23.61 1.34 2.80
CA GLY A 214 23.43 1.20 1.35
C GLY A 214 22.97 -0.18 0.88
N ASP A 215 23.11 -1.21 1.71
CA ASP A 215 22.70 -2.57 1.36
C ASP A 215 21.29 -2.86 1.89
N ILE A 216 20.27 -2.71 1.05
CA ILE A 216 18.91 -3.24 1.29
C ILE A 216 18.94 -4.78 1.19
N LYS A 217 19.80 -5.43 1.97
CA LYS A 217 19.83 -6.90 2.17
C LYS A 217 18.57 -7.39 2.90
N GLU A 218 17.80 -6.47 3.46
CA GLU A 218 16.62 -6.71 4.31
C GLU A 218 15.35 -7.11 3.56
N LEU A 219 15.27 -6.86 2.24
CA LEU A 219 14.17 -7.39 1.41
C LEU A 219 14.09 -8.92 1.46
N LYS A 220 15.23 -9.61 1.69
CA LYS A 220 15.26 -11.07 1.90
C LYS A 220 14.91 -11.47 3.34
N ALA A 221 15.01 -10.55 4.31
CA ALA A 221 14.67 -10.79 5.70
C ALA A 221 13.15 -10.79 5.90
N PHE A 222 12.41 -9.87 5.26
CA PHE A 222 10.94 -9.88 5.30
C PHE A 222 10.37 -11.22 4.82
N ALA A 223 10.94 -11.81 3.76
CA ALA A 223 10.49 -13.11 3.25
C ALA A 223 10.64 -14.28 4.25
N LYS A 224 11.47 -14.12 5.29
CA LYS A 224 11.66 -15.13 6.35
C LYS A 224 10.85 -14.86 7.60
N GLU A 225 10.72 -13.59 7.99
CA GLU A 225 10.21 -13.22 9.31
C GLU A 225 8.84 -12.53 9.29
N GLY A 226 8.37 -12.15 8.09
CA GLY A 226 7.05 -11.56 7.90
C GLY A 226 6.88 -10.19 8.54
N TYR A 227 5.63 -9.74 8.72
CA TYR A 227 5.36 -8.43 9.33
C TYR A 227 5.78 -8.39 10.80
N ARG A 228 5.65 -9.52 11.52
CA ARG A 228 5.97 -9.59 12.95
C ARG A 228 7.46 -9.48 13.23
N GLY A 229 8.31 -10.13 12.44
CA GLY A 229 9.77 -9.98 12.56
C GLY A 229 10.18 -8.53 12.42
N VAL A 230 9.70 -7.88 11.36
CA VAL A 230 9.99 -6.46 11.12
C VAL A 230 9.44 -5.57 12.25
N ILE A 231 8.25 -5.83 12.80
CA ILE A 231 7.76 -5.09 13.99
C ILE A 231 8.70 -5.28 15.18
N ALA A 232 9.20 -6.49 15.42
CA ALA A 232 10.12 -6.78 16.53
C ALA A 232 11.45 -6.05 16.37
N ASP A 233 12.05 -6.11 15.17
CA ASP A 233 13.29 -5.40 14.84
C ASP A 233 13.15 -3.89 15.01
N VAL A 234 12.08 -3.32 14.45
CA VAL A 234 11.78 -1.90 14.62
C VAL A 234 11.60 -1.57 16.11
N SER A 235 10.85 -2.38 16.85
CA SER A 235 10.60 -2.13 18.29
C SER A 235 11.90 -2.14 19.11
N GLN A 236 12.79 -3.11 18.86
CA GLN A 236 14.09 -3.19 19.49
C GLN A 236 14.95 -1.95 19.18
N GLN A 237 14.91 -1.49 17.94
CA GLN A 237 15.67 -0.33 17.50
C GLN A 237 15.11 0.99 18.03
N LEU A 238 13.79 1.13 18.16
CA LEU A 238 13.17 2.30 18.78
C LEU A 238 13.58 2.43 20.25
N GLU A 239 13.69 1.32 20.98
CA GLU A 239 14.22 1.31 22.35
C GLU A 239 15.69 1.70 22.41
N ALA A 240 16.48 1.27 21.42
CA ALA A 240 17.88 1.67 21.33
C ALA A 240 18.01 3.18 20.99
N ILE A 241 17.19 3.74 20.10
CA ILE A 241 17.15 5.19 19.81
C ILE A 241 16.87 5.99 21.09
N ARG A 242 15.87 5.57 21.88
CA ARG A 242 15.51 6.23 23.16
C ARG A 242 16.67 6.25 24.16
N LYS A 243 17.52 5.22 24.13
CA LYS A 243 18.66 5.08 25.05
C LYS A 243 19.95 5.71 24.52
N ALA A 244 20.07 5.96 23.21
CA ALA A 244 21.30 6.37 22.54
C ALA A 244 21.66 7.87 22.71
N ASP A 245 21.36 8.50 23.84
CA ASP A 245 21.75 9.89 24.11
C ASP A 245 23.15 9.94 24.71
N ALA A 246 23.95 10.96 24.36
CA ALA A 246 25.30 11.07 24.91
C ALA A 246 25.24 11.37 26.43
N PRO A 247 25.99 10.64 27.27
CA PRO A 247 26.10 11.01 28.68
C PRO A 247 26.73 12.40 28.80
N LYS A 248 26.13 13.28 29.61
CA LYS A 248 26.68 14.62 29.87
C LYS A 248 27.94 14.48 30.73
N ILE A 249 29.12 14.55 30.12
CA ILE A 249 30.40 14.61 30.86
C ILE A 249 30.56 16.03 31.43
N THR A 250 31.09 16.17 32.64
CA THR A 250 31.30 17.47 33.31
C THR A 250 32.57 18.20 32.86
N THR A 251 33.39 17.59 31.99
CA THR A 251 34.71 18.11 31.58
C THR A 251 34.83 18.27 30.06
N GLY A 252 35.12 19.51 29.62
CA GLY A 252 35.50 19.85 28.26
C GLY A 252 34.32 20.08 27.30
N LYS A 253 33.95 21.35 27.10
CA LYS A 253 32.85 21.77 26.21
C LYS A 253 32.96 21.18 24.79
N ASP A 254 34.16 21.22 24.21
CA ASP A 254 34.44 20.74 22.85
C ASP A 254 34.36 19.21 22.75
N THR A 255 34.72 18.49 23.82
CA THR A 255 34.61 17.02 23.86
C THR A 255 33.15 16.59 23.98
N ASN A 256 32.36 17.27 24.80
CA ASN A 256 30.93 17.03 24.91
C ASN A 256 30.19 17.32 23.61
N ALA A 257 30.55 18.41 22.92
CA ALA A 257 29.96 18.75 21.64
C ALA A 257 30.26 17.68 20.57
N ALA A 258 31.49 17.16 20.52
CA ALA A 258 31.87 16.09 19.60
C ALA A 258 31.14 14.77 19.93
N ALA A 259 31.04 14.43 21.21
CA ALA A 259 30.31 13.24 21.65
C ALA A 259 28.81 13.35 21.33
N GLN A 260 28.20 14.51 21.55
CA GLN A 260 26.81 14.76 21.20
C GLN A 260 26.60 14.64 19.70
N ALA A 261 27.44 15.29 18.88
CA ALA A 261 27.33 15.22 17.42
C ALA A 261 27.39 13.78 16.89
N MET A 262 28.24 12.94 17.51
CA MET A 262 28.33 11.53 17.15
C MET A 262 27.11 10.71 17.59
N ALA A 263 26.62 10.93 18.82
CA ALA A 263 25.41 10.26 19.31
C ALA A 263 24.17 10.63 18.47
N ASP A 264 24.10 11.89 18.10
CA ASP A 264 23.11 12.47 17.20
C ASP A 264 23.15 11.81 15.81
N LEU A 265 24.34 11.68 15.20
CA LEU A 265 24.52 10.99 13.91
C LEU A 265 24.09 9.51 13.98
N VAL A 266 24.43 8.85 15.09
CA VAL A 266 24.01 7.48 15.36
C VAL A 266 22.48 7.39 15.44
N GLN A 267 21.82 8.24 16.22
CA GLN A 267 20.35 8.24 16.36
C GLN A 267 19.67 8.43 15.01
N ASP A 268 20.16 9.36 14.18
CA ASP A 268 19.64 9.61 12.85
C ASP A 268 19.81 8.39 11.93
N THR A 269 20.98 7.75 11.97
CA THR A 269 21.27 6.50 11.22
C THR A 269 20.32 5.38 11.64
N MET A 270 20.03 5.26 12.94
CA MET A 270 19.11 4.27 13.46
C MET A 270 17.67 4.51 13.02
N LEU A 271 17.24 5.78 12.97
CA LEU A 271 15.93 6.16 12.44
C LEU A 271 15.82 5.84 10.93
N VAL A 272 16.90 6.03 10.18
CA VAL A 272 16.97 5.62 8.76
C VAL A 272 16.81 4.10 8.62
N LYS A 273 17.44 3.28 9.47
CA LYS A 273 17.19 1.82 9.48
C LYS A 273 15.74 1.46 9.77
N VAL A 274 15.13 2.12 10.77
CA VAL A 274 13.70 1.94 11.04
C VAL A 274 12.86 2.24 9.80
N ALA A 275 13.18 3.31 9.07
CA ALA A 275 12.51 3.63 7.81
C ALA A 275 12.73 2.57 6.72
N GLN A 276 13.92 1.99 6.61
CA GLN A 276 14.23 0.91 5.67
C GLN A 276 13.44 -0.38 5.99
N TRP A 277 13.42 -0.80 7.26
CA TRP A 277 12.62 -1.93 7.72
C TRP A 277 11.14 -1.72 7.50
N VAL A 278 10.59 -0.57 7.90
CA VAL A 278 9.18 -0.24 7.68
C VAL A 278 8.87 -0.21 6.18
N ALA A 279 9.75 0.33 5.34
CA ALA A 279 9.61 0.31 3.89
C ALA A 279 9.70 -1.10 3.28
N SER A 280 10.28 -2.07 3.98
CA SER A 280 10.30 -3.48 3.53
C SER A 280 8.93 -4.15 3.65
N MET A 281 8.02 -3.61 4.47
CA MET A 281 6.66 -4.12 4.62
C MET A 281 5.84 -3.85 3.35
N PRO A 282 5.36 -4.89 2.64
CA PRO A 282 4.54 -4.68 1.46
C PRO A 282 3.14 -4.20 1.86
N VAL A 283 2.48 -3.45 0.98
CA VAL A 283 1.03 -3.24 1.08
C VAL A 283 0.39 -4.46 0.43
N ALA A 284 -0.17 -5.35 1.26
CA ALA A 284 -0.76 -6.60 0.79
C ALA A 284 -2.00 -6.33 -0.08
N THR A 285 -2.29 -7.26 -1.00
CA THR A 285 -3.62 -7.35 -1.61
C THR A 285 -4.60 -7.86 -0.57
N THR A 286 -5.82 -7.31 -0.55
CA THR A 286 -6.85 -7.73 0.41
C THR A 286 -7.06 -9.25 0.32
N PRO A 287 -7.03 -9.97 1.46
CA PRO A 287 -7.14 -11.43 1.45
C PRO A 287 -8.49 -11.86 0.86
N VAL A 288 -8.43 -12.74 -0.14
CA VAL A 288 -9.63 -13.42 -0.64
C VAL A 288 -9.96 -14.54 0.34
N LYS A 289 -11.16 -14.50 0.92
CA LYS A 289 -11.66 -15.58 1.76
C LYS A 289 -11.77 -16.85 0.92
N LEU A 290 -11.08 -17.91 1.32
CA LEU A 290 -11.21 -19.22 0.66
C LEU A 290 -12.65 -19.72 0.84
N ALA A 291 -13.28 -20.16 -0.25
CA ALA A 291 -14.66 -20.67 -0.25
C ALA A 291 -14.80 -21.96 0.59
N SER A 292 -13.72 -22.74 0.71
CA SER A 292 -13.63 -23.92 1.57
C SER A 292 -12.19 -24.13 2.04
N ALA A 293 -12.02 -24.49 3.31
CA ALA A 293 -10.75 -25.00 3.83
C ALA A 293 -10.69 -26.52 3.62
N PRO A 294 -9.55 -27.09 3.18
CA PRO A 294 -9.40 -28.54 3.04
C PRO A 294 -9.50 -29.24 4.41
N SER A 295 -9.78 -30.55 4.41
CA SER A 295 -9.87 -31.32 5.66
C SER A 295 -8.56 -31.30 6.47
N VAL A 296 -8.64 -31.45 7.80
CA VAL A 296 -7.46 -31.44 8.68
C VAL A 296 -6.41 -32.49 8.26
N ALA A 297 -6.85 -33.67 7.80
CA ALA A 297 -5.96 -34.73 7.30
C ALA A 297 -5.22 -34.34 6.02
N GLN A 298 -5.82 -33.47 5.19
CA GLN A 298 -5.16 -32.93 4.01
C GLN A 298 -4.23 -31.78 4.38
N GLN A 299 -4.59 -30.95 5.37
CA GLN A 299 -3.73 -29.89 5.90
C GLN A 299 -2.43 -30.44 6.50
N SER A 300 -2.45 -31.63 7.13
CA SER A 300 -1.23 -32.26 7.66
C SER A 300 -0.27 -32.75 6.58
N THR A 301 -0.80 -33.14 5.42
CA THR A 301 -0.01 -33.67 4.30
C THR A 301 0.41 -32.55 3.33
N SER A 302 -0.38 -31.50 3.22
CA SER A 302 -0.15 -30.35 2.36
C SER A 302 -0.61 -29.08 3.08
N PRO A 303 0.30 -28.40 3.81
CA PRO A 303 -0.03 -27.19 4.54
C PRO A 303 -0.60 -26.11 3.63
N VAL A 304 -1.68 -25.47 4.07
CA VAL A 304 -2.30 -24.37 3.32
C VAL A 304 -1.38 -23.16 3.39
N SER A 305 -0.76 -22.81 2.26
CA SER A 305 0.02 -21.58 2.14
C SER A 305 -0.92 -20.41 1.86
N ARG A 306 -0.89 -19.39 2.72
CA ARG A 306 -1.65 -18.14 2.54
C ARG A 306 -0.69 -16.97 2.42
N GLN A 307 -1.12 -15.95 1.68
CA GLN A 307 -0.44 -14.66 1.70
C GLN A 307 -0.49 -14.10 3.11
N GLU A 308 0.66 -13.71 3.64
CA GLU A 308 0.74 -13.04 4.93
C GLU A 308 0.13 -11.63 4.81
N VAL A 309 -0.75 -11.30 5.75
CA VAL A 309 -1.49 -10.03 5.76
C VAL A 309 -1.17 -9.32 7.07
N PRO A 310 -0.92 -8.00 7.05
CA PRO A 310 -0.63 -7.26 8.26
C PRO A 310 -1.86 -7.21 9.18
N VAL A 311 -1.62 -7.08 10.48
CA VAL A 311 -2.69 -6.82 11.44
C VAL A 311 -2.82 -5.31 11.62
N SER A 312 -4.00 -4.75 11.36
CA SER A 312 -4.19 -3.30 11.39
C SER A 312 -3.88 -2.70 12.78
N ASP A 313 -4.17 -3.43 13.85
CA ASP A 313 -3.94 -2.97 15.23
C ASP A 313 -2.46 -2.98 15.60
N ASP A 314 -1.70 -4.00 15.16
CA ASP A 314 -0.25 -4.05 15.33
C ASP A 314 0.44 -2.90 14.59
N MET A 315 -0.02 -2.57 13.37
CA MET A 315 0.46 -1.41 12.61
C MET A 315 0.15 -0.07 13.31
N GLN A 316 -1.01 0.04 13.98
CA GLN A 316 -1.35 1.23 14.77
C GLN A 316 -0.48 1.37 16.02
N ALA A 317 -0.20 0.25 16.70
CA ALA A 317 0.71 0.22 17.84
C ALA A 317 2.12 0.63 17.41
N LEU A 318 2.63 0.07 16.30
CA LEU A 318 3.92 0.43 15.73
C LEU A 318 3.99 1.92 15.37
N ARG A 319 2.97 2.47 14.70
CA ARG A 319 2.90 3.90 14.38
C ARG A 319 3.02 4.78 15.62
N THR A 320 2.33 4.42 16.69
CA THR A 320 2.37 5.15 17.97
C THR A 320 3.75 5.08 18.60
N ALA A 321 4.36 3.89 18.62
CA ALA A 321 5.70 3.68 19.17
C ALA A 321 6.77 4.48 18.40
N VAL A 322 6.72 4.44 17.06
CA VAL A 322 7.61 5.20 16.16
C VAL A 322 7.48 6.70 16.41
N THR A 323 6.24 7.23 16.47
CA THR A 323 6.01 8.66 16.71
C THR A 323 6.59 9.09 18.07
N ALA A 324 6.31 8.32 19.13
CA ALA A 324 6.79 8.60 20.47
C ALA A 324 8.33 8.54 20.58
N ALA A 325 9.01 7.76 19.74
CA ALA A 325 10.48 7.72 19.70
C ALA A 325 11.09 8.89 18.90
N ILE A 326 10.40 9.39 17.88
CA ILE A 326 10.88 10.49 17.02
C ILE A 326 10.66 11.87 17.67
N ASP A 327 9.59 12.04 18.47
CA ASP A 327 9.25 13.34 19.06
C ASP A 327 10.39 13.99 19.89
N PRO A 328 11.16 13.25 20.72
CA PRO A 328 12.32 13.80 21.40
C PRO A 328 13.45 14.25 20.46
N MET A 329 13.63 13.60 19.31
CA MET A 329 14.62 14.00 18.30
C MET A 329 14.21 15.34 17.65
N LEU A 330 12.92 15.48 17.31
CA LEU A 330 12.37 16.73 16.80
C LEU A 330 12.57 17.90 17.79
N ALA A 331 12.36 17.66 19.09
CA ALA A 331 12.54 18.70 20.10
C ALA A 331 13.99 19.22 20.22
N LYS A 332 14.98 18.41 19.85
CA LYS A 332 16.42 18.76 19.89
C LYS A 332 16.94 19.34 18.57
N ALA A 333 16.22 19.15 17.46
CA ALA A 333 16.72 19.44 16.12
C ALA A 333 16.67 20.94 15.77
N GLY A 334 17.70 21.41 15.06
CA GLY A 334 17.69 22.73 14.42
C GLY A 334 16.75 22.79 13.19
N PRO A 335 16.40 23.98 12.67
CA PRO A 335 15.30 24.14 11.70
C PRO A 335 15.38 23.26 10.44
N ALA A 336 16.54 23.21 9.78
CA ALA A 336 16.70 22.43 8.56
C ALA A 336 16.64 20.91 8.83
N HIS A 337 17.15 20.47 9.98
CA HIS A 337 17.18 19.07 10.37
C HIS A 337 15.82 18.60 10.92
N PHE A 338 15.10 19.50 11.61
CA PHE A 338 13.73 19.29 12.05
C PHE A 338 12.83 18.92 10.87
N GLN A 339 12.94 19.65 9.76
CA GLN A 339 12.16 19.34 8.56
C GLN A 339 12.48 17.95 8.02
N ALA A 340 13.76 17.56 7.99
CA ALA A 340 14.17 16.24 7.50
C ALA A 340 13.63 15.10 8.38
N ILE A 341 13.67 15.25 9.71
CA ILE A 341 13.08 14.28 10.65
C ILE A 341 11.55 14.24 10.49
N ASN A 342 10.90 15.39 10.36
CA ASN A 342 9.45 15.46 10.21
C ASN A 342 8.97 14.85 8.89
N ASP A 343 9.69 15.08 7.79
CA ASP A 343 9.43 14.45 6.49
C ASP A 343 9.47 12.92 6.58
N VAL A 344 10.45 12.36 7.30
CA VAL A 344 10.54 10.90 7.54
C VAL A 344 9.40 10.42 8.44
N LYS A 345 9.06 11.15 9.50
CA LYS A 345 7.93 10.83 10.39
C LYS A 345 6.62 10.76 9.60
N GLU A 346 6.34 11.75 8.77
CA GLU A 346 5.14 11.79 7.93
C GLU A 346 5.10 10.63 6.93
N ALA A 347 6.24 10.34 6.27
CA ALA A 347 6.33 9.22 5.33
C ALA A 347 6.17 7.86 6.02
N LEU A 348 6.75 7.67 7.21
CA LEU A 348 6.58 6.47 8.04
C LEU A 348 5.10 6.26 8.40
N VAL A 349 4.45 7.31 8.89
CA VAL A 349 3.03 7.27 9.25
C VAL A 349 2.16 6.98 8.03
N ALA A 350 2.45 7.59 6.88
CA ALA A 350 1.72 7.36 5.64
C ALA A 350 1.88 5.92 5.14
N HIS A 351 3.10 5.37 5.17
CA HIS A 351 3.37 4.00 4.76
C HIS A 351 2.72 2.98 5.70
N LEU A 352 2.86 3.13 7.03
CA LEU A 352 2.20 2.26 8.00
C LEU A 352 0.67 2.30 7.90
N LYS A 353 0.07 3.46 7.58
CA LYS A 353 -1.37 3.56 7.28
C LYS A 353 -1.76 2.77 6.03
N ALA A 354 -0.96 2.85 4.97
CA ALA A 354 -1.19 2.10 3.74
C ALA A 354 -1.06 0.58 3.96
N VAL A 355 -0.05 0.14 4.72
CA VAL A 355 0.10 -1.27 5.12
C VAL A 355 -1.11 -1.69 5.97
N ALA A 356 -1.49 -0.90 6.97
CA ALA A 356 -2.64 -1.18 7.84
C ALA A 356 -3.98 -1.28 7.09
N SER A 357 -4.17 -0.55 5.99
CA SER A 357 -5.40 -0.59 5.20
C SER A 357 -5.58 -1.88 4.41
N SER A 358 -4.48 -2.56 4.11
CA SER A 358 -4.50 -3.93 3.56
C SER A 358 -4.68 -5.01 4.63
N GLY A 359 -4.63 -4.62 5.90
CA GLY A 359 -4.59 -5.52 7.04
C GLY A 359 -5.95 -6.02 7.50
N VAL A 360 -5.91 -7.07 8.33
CA VAL A 360 -7.06 -7.59 9.06
C VAL A 360 -7.11 -7.01 10.48
N ARG A 361 -8.32 -6.72 10.97
CA ARG A 361 -8.53 -6.22 12.33
C ARG A 361 -8.42 -7.35 13.35
N GLN A 362 -7.98 -7.06 14.56
CA GLN A 362 -7.99 -8.01 15.65
C GLN A 362 -9.40 -8.07 16.27
N VAL A 363 -9.82 -9.27 16.67
CA VAL A 363 -11.04 -9.50 17.44
C VAL A 363 -10.74 -10.40 18.64
N SER A 364 -11.34 -10.08 19.78
CA SER A 364 -11.31 -10.95 20.96
C SER A 364 -12.41 -11.99 20.87
N LYS A 365 -12.07 -13.24 21.16
CA LYS A 365 -13.00 -14.37 21.23
C LYS A 365 -12.85 -15.05 22.58
N SER A 366 -13.97 -15.23 23.26
CA SER A 366 -14.06 -15.91 24.55
C SER A 366 -14.57 -17.33 24.33
N PHE A 367 -13.86 -18.31 24.86
CA PHE A 367 -14.24 -19.72 24.90
C PHE A 367 -14.66 -20.09 26.32
N GLN A 368 -15.65 -20.98 26.44
CA GLN A 368 -16.15 -21.45 27.75
C GLN A 368 -15.12 -22.32 28.50
N GLU A 369 -14.24 -22.97 27.76
CA GLU A 369 -13.20 -23.87 28.28
C GLU A 369 -11.87 -23.60 27.56
N SER A 370 -10.75 -23.95 28.21
CA SER A 370 -9.43 -23.84 27.60
C SER A 370 -9.26 -24.91 26.53
N PHE A 371 -8.93 -24.48 25.32
CA PHE A 371 -8.61 -25.36 24.20
C PHE A 371 -7.13 -25.26 23.84
N PRO A 372 -6.52 -26.32 23.27
CA PRO A 372 -5.23 -26.19 22.60
C PRO A 372 -5.30 -25.14 21.49
N ALA A 373 -4.22 -24.40 21.27
CA ALA A 373 -4.16 -23.31 20.29
C ALA A 373 -4.49 -23.77 18.87
N VAL A 374 -4.14 -25.02 18.52
CA VAL A 374 -4.51 -25.63 17.22
C VAL A 374 -6.02 -25.82 17.06
N VAL A 375 -6.73 -26.15 18.15
CA VAL A 375 -8.18 -26.31 18.15
C VAL A 375 -8.85 -24.93 18.07
N VAL A 376 -8.29 -23.92 18.74
CA VAL A 376 -8.74 -22.53 18.61
C VAL A 376 -8.59 -22.04 17.18
N ALA A 377 -7.44 -22.29 16.54
CA ALA A 377 -7.20 -21.94 15.14
C ALA A 377 -8.19 -22.62 14.21
N TYR A 378 -8.42 -23.93 14.38
CA TYR A 378 -9.39 -24.68 13.58
C TYR A 378 -10.83 -24.17 13.77
N LYS A 379 -11.28 -23.95 15.01
CA LYS A 379 -12.64 -23.45 15.29
C LYS A 379 -12.89 -22.06 14.72
N GLN A 380 -11.88 -21.18 14.73
CA GLN A 380 -12.04 -19.80 14.29
C GLN A 380 -11.85 -19.63 12.78
N PHE A 381 -10.91 -20.36 12.17
CA PHE A 381 -10.48 -20.15 10.79
C PHE A 381 -10.79 -21.33 9.85
N GLY A 382 -11.26 -22.46 10.39
CA GLY A 382 -11.32 -23.73 9.65
C GLY A 382 -9.95 -24.30 9.30
N ASP A 383 -8.87 -23.73 9.85
CA ASP A 383 -7.50 -23.96 9.42
C ASP A 383 -6.58 -24.12 10.63
N ALA A 384 -6.09 -25.34 10.83
CA ALA A 384 -5.23 -25.69 11.95
C ALA A 384 -3.78 -25.18 11.75
N THR A 385 -3.38 -24.85 10.51
CA THR A 385 -2.03 -24.36 10.22
C THR A 385 -1.76 -22.97 10.78
N ARG A 386 -2.82 -22.22 11.14
CA ARG A 386 -2.74 -20.89 11.76
C ARG A 386 -2.49 -20.90 13.27
N VAL A 387 -2.03 -22.03 13.82
CA VAL A 387 -1.71 -22.16 15.24
C VAL A 387 -0.67 -21.13 15.70
N ASP A 388 0.34 -20.84 14.88
CA ASP A 388 1.41 -19.88 15.21
C ASP A 388 0.88 -18.44 15.32
N GLU A 389 -0.12 -18.12 14.52
CA GLU A 389 -0.80 -16.82 14.62
C GLU A 389 -1.46 -16.65 15.98
N VAL A 390 -2.12 -17.71 16.47
CA VAL A 390 -2.83 -17.75 17.76
C VAL A 390 -1.86 -17.77 18.94
N THR A 391 -0.83 -18.62 18.91
CA THR A 391 0.13 -18.77 20.01
C THR A 391 0.93 -17.50 20.22
N GLN A 392 1.55 -16.98 19.17
CA GLN A 392 2.40 -15.80 19.27
C GLN A 392 1.59 -14.55 19.64
N ARG A 393 0.37 -14.38 19.11
CA ARG A 393 -0.46 -13.19 19.39
C ARG A 393 -0.91 -13.09 20.84
N ASN A 394 -1.14 -14.24 21.46
CA ASN A 394 -1.65 -14.31 22.83
C ASN A 394 -0.53 -14.62 23.83
N GLY A 395 0.74 -14.60 23.40
CA GLY A 395 1.88 -14.89 24.26
C GLY A 395 1.79 -16.28 24.91
N ILE A 396 1.22 -17.26 24.20
CA ILE A 396 0.95 -18.58 24.75
C ILE A 396 2.27 -19.33 24.89
N THR A 397 2.72 -19.54 26.13
CA THR A 397 3.93 -20.32 26.43
C THR A 397 3.75 -21.81 26.12
N HIS A 398 2.57 -22.36 26.40
CA HIS A 398 2.25 -23.77 26.16
C HIS A 398 1.11 -23.92 25.15
N PRO A 399 1.40 -24.28 23.88
CA PRO A 399 0.38 -24.38 22.82
C PRO A 399 -0.77 -25.36 23.12
N GLY A 400 -0.58 -26.29 24.05
CA GLY A 400 -1.63 -27.22 24.51
C GLY A 400 -2.69 -26.58 25.40
N PHE A 401 -2.45 -25.40 25.96
CA PHE A 401 -3.37 -24.72 26.88
C PHE A 401 -3.47 -23.23 26.53
N SER A 402 -4.55 -22.84 25.86
CA SER A 402 -4.82 -21.44 25.52
C SER A 402 -5.69 -20.76 26.58
N PRO A 403 -5.50 -19.46 26.89
CA PRO A 403 -6.44 -18.70 27.70
C PRO A 403 -7.86 -18.76 27.11
N ASN A 404 -8.88 -18.59 27.97
CA ASN A 404 -10.27 -18.57 27.51
C ASN A 404 -10.54 -17.36 26.59
N ASP A 405 -9.89 -16.23 26.84
CA ASP A 405 -9.95 -15.05 25.99
C ASP A 405 -8.76 -15.01 25.04
N VAL A 406 -9.03 -15.18 23.74
CA VAL A 406 -8.01 -15.26 22.70
C VAL A 406 -8.26 -14.17 21.66
N LYS A 407 -7.21 -13.42 21.34
CA LYS A 407 -7.20 -12.46 20.24
C LYS A 407 -6.86 -13.17 18.92
N VAL A 408 -7.68 -12.96 17.90
CA VAL A 408 -7.58 -13.59 16.57
C VAL A 408 -7.85 -12.57 15.46
N SER A 409 -7.42 -12.83 14.22
CA SER A 409 -7.70 -11.93 13.09
C SER A 409 -9.15 -12.06 12.65
N ARG A 410 -9.77 -10.95 12.28
CA ARG A 410 -11.11 -10.90 11.69
C ARG A 410 -11.01 -11.16 10.19
N GLU A 411 -11.36 -12.37 9.76
CA GLU A 411 -11.50 -12.71 8.32
C GLU A 411 -12.66 -11.96 7.64
#